data_AF-A0A1I6MLF0-F1
#
_entry.id   AF-A0A1I6MLF0-F1
#
_cell.length_a   1.000
_cell.length_b   1.000
_cell.length_c   1.000
_cell.angle_alpha   90.00
_cell.angle_beta   90.00
_cell.angle_gamma   90.00
#
_symmetry.space_group_name_H-M   'P 1'
#
loop_
_entity.id
_entity.type
_entity.pdbx_description
1 polymer ?
#
loop_
_entity_poly.entity_id
_entity_poly.type
_entity_poly.pdbx_seq_one_letter_code
_entity_poly.pdbx_strand_id
1 'polypeptide(L)'
;MPEAVHTAKSAFKDSEGLRTVLDRMSDNADGWQSDREVADLMTYAASRYAALARKHGLDPWEAAAAAFDAMRATSTRRAEDPWAIVTRAVQVTCIAEERARGLLCSVHQARRPRYSVFHDAERFSDRENALIDYHPAFRVQPFDRDEPEQSGAVESAMEDAIALFALVGWPADTARAGVEYVCARLADASSRPAAFEQLRRDHAARALLDVTQTAWRAMLRTLLGSPDPTQEHTATGRGILLRLLVGESLESLLHDDRVLACLLENVPRRRP
;
A
#
# COMPACT_ATOMS: atom_id res chain seq x y z
N MET A 1 22.51 -21.63 63.81
CA MET A 1 22.88 -22.14 62.46
C MET A 1 21.82 -21.71 61.43
N PRO A 2 21.93 -20.51 60.81
CA PRO A 2 21.00 -20.09 59.74
C PRO A 2 21.67 -19.97 58.36
N GLU A 3 22.96 -20.28 58.22
CA GLU A 3 23.77 -19.92 57.04
C GLU A 3 23.56 -20.82 55.81
N ALA A 4 23.14 -22.09 56.01
CA ALA A 4 23.04 -23.07 54.92
C ALA A 4 21.85 -22.86 53.96
N VAL A 5 20.81 -22.13 54.39
CA VAL A 5 19.60 -21.91 53.56
C VAL A 5 19.80 -20.76 52.56
N HIS A 6 20.76 -19.86 52.82
CA HIS A 6 21.05 -18.74 51.91
C HIS A 6 22.00 -19.13 50.78
N THR A 7 22.81 -20.18 50.96
CA THR A 7 23.81 -20.65 49.99
C THR A 7 23.18 -21.32 48.77
N ALA A 8 22.08 -22.06 48.95
CA ALA A 8 21.36 -22.68 47.84
C ALA A 8 20.62 -21.66 46.96
N LYS A 9 20.16 -20.54 47.56
CA LYS A 9 19.30 -19.52 46.91
C LYS A 9 19.96 -18.72 45.79
N SER A 10 21.26 -18.94 45.54
CA SER A 10 22.00 -18.24 44.50
C SER A 10 23.10 -19.06 43.86
N ALA A 11 23.06 -20.39 43.98
CA ALA A 11 24.05 -21.26 43.34
C ALA A 11 24.08 -21.05 41.81
N PHE A 12 22.93 -20.73 41.20
CA PHE A 12 22.81 -20.40 39.77
C PHE A 12 23.57 -19.13 39.33
N LYS A 13 24.11 -18.33 40.25
CA LYS A 13 24.97 -17.19 39.87
C LYS A 13 26.30 -17.66 39.29
N ASP A 14 26.77 -18.83 39.70
CA ASP A 14 27.95 -19.48 39.18
C ASP A 14 27.60 -20.41 38.00
N SER A 15 28.57 -20.66 37.11
CA SER A 15 28.36 -21.44 35.90
C SER A 15 27.94 -22.88 36.18
N GLU A 16 28.53 -23.55 37.18
CA GLU A 16 28.15 -24.93 37.58
C GLU A 16 26.75 -25.00 38.22
N GLY A 17 26.42 -24.05 39.09
CA GLY A 17 25.10 -24.00 39.70
C GLY A 17 24.01 -23.71 38.67
N LEU A 18 24.30 -22.87 37.66
CA LEU A 18 23.37 -22.66 36.56
C LEU A 18 23.15 -23.96 35.77
N ARG A 19 24.21 -24.71 35.42
CA ARG A 19 24.04 -26.01 34.73
C ARG A 19 23.14 -26.96 35.49
N THR A 20 23.34 -27.06 36.80
CA THR A 20 22.54 -27.94 37.67
C THR A 20 21.05 -27.60 37.60
N VAL A 21 20.70 -26.30 37.63
CA VAL A 21 19.31 -25.84 37.48
C VAL A 21 18.77 -26.14 36.07
N LEU A 22 19.57 -25.91 35.02
CA LEU A 22 19.16 -26.14 33.64
C LEU A 22 18.96 -27.62 33.29
N ASP A 23 19.79 -28.52 33.82
CA ASP A 23 19.62 -29.96 33.63
C ASP A 23 18.37 -30.46 34.34
N ARG A 24 18.15 -30.03 35.59
CA ARG A 24 16.89 -30.33 36.31
C ARG A 24 15.66 -29.81 35.56
N MET A 25 15.75 -28.61 35.00
CA MET A 25 14.67 -28.02 34.19
C MET A 25 14.42 -28.82 32.90
N SER A 26 15.46 -29.35 32.27
CA SER A 26 15.33 -30.18 31.07
C SER A 26 14.70 -31.53 31.35
N ASP A 27 14.97 -32.12 32.51
CA ASP A 27 14.42 -33.41 32.91
C ASP A 27 12.95 -33.31 33.32
N ASN A 28 12.49 -32.10 33.68
CA ASN A 28 11.12 -31.83 34.09
C ASN A 28 10.50 -30.69 33.25
N ALA A 29 10.17 -31.01 32.00
CA ALA A 29 9.75 -30.04 30.98
C ALA A 29 8.51 -29.19 31.34
N ASP A 30 7.62 -29.70 32.21
CA ASP A 30 6.39 -29.00 32.63
C ASP A 30 6.44 -28.49 34.08
N GLY A 31 7.36 -28.99 34.92
CA GLY A 31 7.39 -28.68 36.36
C GLY A 31 8.10 -27.37 36.73
N TRP A 32 8.83 -26.75 35.80
CA TRP A 32 9.63 -25.55 36.07
C TRP A 32 8.79 -24.30 36.36
N GLN A 33 7.53 -24.25 35.90
CA GLN A 33 6.64 -23.10 36.11
C GLN A 33 6.32 -22.87 37.59
N SER A 34 6.26 -23.95 38.36
CA SER A 34 6.08 -23.93 39.82
C SER A 34 7.40 -23.95 40.60
N ASP A 35 8.54 -24.01 39.92
CA ASP A 35 9.84 -24.09 40.57
C ASP A 35 10.27 -22.70 41.07
N ARG A 36 10.35 -22.58 42.40
CA ARG A 36 10.76 -21.35 43.07
C ARG A 36 12.18 -20.91 42.69
N GLU A 37 13.09 -21.86 42.47
CA GLU A 37 14.48 -21.54 42.10
C GLU A 37 14.55 -20.99 40.67
N VAL A 38 13.69 -21.45 39.77
CA VAL A 38 13.55 -20.89 38.42
C VAL A 38 12.97 -19.47 38.47
N ALA A 39 12.01 -19.21 39.36
CA ALA A 39 11.49 -17.85 39.58
C ALA A 39 12.57 -16.89 40.13
N ASP A 40 13.40 -17.36 41.08
CA ASP A 40 14.53 -16.61 41.61
C ASP A 40 15.60 -16.37 40.51
N LEU A 41 15.87 -17.35 39.65
CA LEU A 41 16.75 -17.23 38.47
C LEU A 41 16.24 -16.17 37.48
N MET A 42 14.95 -16.14 37.17
CA MET A 42 14.36 -15.16 36.26
C MET A 42 14.45 -13.73 36.83
N THR A 43 14.21 -13.56 38.12
CA THR A 43 14.36 -12.27 38.81
C THR A 43 15.81 -11.78 38.78
N TYR A 44 16.76 -12.71 38.96
CA TYR A 44 18.18 -12.42 38.81
C TYR A 44 18.56 -12.06 37.38
N ALA A 45 18.06 -12.78 36.37
CA ALA A 45 18.31 -12.49 34.96
C ALA A 45 17.79 -11.10 34.55
N ALA A 46 16.58 -10.74 34.98
CA ALA A 46 16.02 -9.41 34.77
C ALA A 46 16.91 -8.32 35.39
N SER A 47 17.39 -8.54 36.62
CA SER A 47 18.30 -7.60 37.30
C SER A 47 19.66 -7.50 36.61
N ARG A 48 20.24 -8.65 36.20
CA ARG A 48 21.56 -8.76 35.56
C ARG A 48 21.60 -8.08 34.20
N TYR A 49 20.53 -8.20 33.41
CA TYR A 49 20.47 -7.64 32.06
C TYR A 49 19.72 -6.30 31.98
N ALA A 50 19.25 -5.73 33.09
CA ALA A 50 18.50 -4.47 33.11
C ALA A 50 19.22 -3.31 32.41
N ALA A 51 20.53 -3.16 32.62
CA ALA A 51 21.30 -2.09 31.96
C ALA A 51 21.38 -2.30 30.44
N LEU A 52 21.53 -3.55 30.00
CA LEU A 52 21.56 -3.91 28.59
C LEU A 52 20.18 -3.72 27.94
N ALA A 53 19.10 -4.11 28.61
CA ALA A 53 17.73 -3.87 28.16
C ALA A 53 17.47 -2.38 27.95
N ARG A 54 17.79 -1.55 28.96
CA ARG A 54 17.63 -0.09 28.88
C ARG A 54 18.44 0.54 27.74
N LYS A 55 19.65 0.04 27.47
CA LYS A 55 20.47 0.51 26.34
C LYS A 55 19.75 0.36 25.00
N HIS A 56 18.93 -0.67 24.84
CA HIS A 56 18.19 -0.98 23.62
C HIS A 56 16.70 -0.60 23.70
N GLY A 57 16.28 0.17 24.72
CA GLY A 57 14.89 0.60 24.91
C GLY A 57 13.92 -0.54 25.27
N LEU A 58 14.42 -1.62 25.88
CA LEU A 58 13.66 -2.81 26.25
C LEU A 58 13.34 -2.84 27.75
N ASP A 59 12.27 -3.53 28.10
CA ASP A 59 11.98 -3.82 29.50
C ASP A 59 12.96 -4.90 30.02
N PRO A 60 13.44 -4.82 31.28
CA PRO A 60 14.32 -5.85 31.85
C PRO A 60 13.75 -7.27 31.79
N TRP A 61 12.42 -7.46 31.84
CA TRP A 61 11.78 -8.76 31.71
C TRP A 61 11.77 -9.28 30.27
N GLU A 62 11.79 -8.41 29.25
CA GLU A 62 12.00 -8.84 27.85
C GLU A 62 13.39 -9.44 27.69
N ALA A 63 14.42 -8.83 28.28
CA ALA A 63 15.77 -9.39 28.29
C ALA A 63 15.87 -10.68 29.12
N ALA A 64 15.11 -10.79 30.21
CA ALA A 64 15.03 -12.02 31.00
C ALA A 64 14.38 -13.17 30.23
N ALA A 65 13.31 -12.90 29.46
CA ALA A 65 12.68 -13.88 28.59
C ALA A 65 13.66 -14.38 27.51
N ALA A 66 14.40 -13.48 26.87
CA ALA A 66 15.46 -13.85 25.92
C ALA A 66 16.58 -14.69 26.59
N ALA A 67 16.92 -14.39 27.83
CA ALA A 67 17.88 -15.17 28.61
C ALA A 67 17.35 -16.58 28.87
N PHE A 68 16.07 -16.70 29.22
CA PHE A 68 15.42 -17.99 29.47
C PHE A 68 15.34 -18.86 28.21
N ASP A 69 15.00 -18.27 27.06
CA ASP A 69 15.02 -18.98 25.77
C ASP A 69 16.42 -19.50 25.44
N ALA A 70 17.46 -18.70 25.70
CA ALA A 70 18.85 -19.13 25.54
C ALA A 70 19.23 -20.23 26.52
N MET A 71 18.78 -20.16 27.77
CA MET A 71 19.00 -21.17 28.82
C MET A 71 18.41 -22.54 28.46
N ARG A 72 17.27 -22.57 27.76
CA ARG A 72 16.62 -23.81 27.31
C ARG A 72 17.39 -24.52 26.18
N ALA A 73 18.30 -23.84 25.49
CA ALA A 73 19.07 -24.44 24.41
C ALA A 73 20.10 -25.46 24.95
N THR A 74 20.18 -26.63 24.31
CA THR A 74 21.16 -27.67 24.66
C THR A 74 22.61 -27.19 24.59
N SER A 75 22.92 -26.24 23.71
CA SER A 75 24.24 -25.62 23.60
C SER A 75 24.67 -24.88 24.87
N THR A 76 23.72 -24.23 25.55
CA THR A 76 23.98 -23.45 26.76
C THR A 76 24.34 -24.37 27.93
N ARG A 77 23.67 -25.52 28.04
CA ARG A 77 23.95 -26.52 29.09
C ARG A 77 25.32 -27.17 28.94
N ARG A 78 25.74 -27.43 27.69
CA ARG A 78 27.04 -28.05 27.38
C ARG A 78 28.22 -27.08 27.33
N ALA A 79 27.97 -25.78 27.45
CA ALA A 79 29.03 -24.78 27.37
C ALA A 79 29.93 -24.81 28.61
N GLU A 80 31.23 -24.52 28.42
CA GLU A 80 32.19 -24.31 29.52
C GLU A 80 31.82 -23.11 30.40
N ASP A 81 31.15 -22.11 29.83
CA ASP A 81 30.50 -21.04 30.57
C ASP A 81 29.08 -20.77 30.02
N PRO A 82 28.02 -21.30 30.67
CA PRO A 82 26.65 -21.05 30.26
C PRO A 82 26.27 -19.57 30.35
N TRP A 83 26.79 -18.83 31.33
CA TRP A 83 26.47 -17.41 31.49
C TRP A 83 27.04 -16.56 30.35
N ALA A 84 28.22 -16.91 29.80
CA ALA A 84 28.74 -16.26 28.61
C ALA A 84 27.84 -16.46 27.39
N ILE A 85 27.35 -17.68 27.17
CA ILE A 85 26.43 -18.00 26.07
C ILE A 85 25.12 -17.24 26.23
N VAL A 86 24.51 -17.26 27.42
CA VAL A 86 23.28 -16.52 27.71
C VAL A 86 23.48 -15.03 27.49
N THR A 87 24.57 -14.45 28.00
CA THR A 87 24.86 -13.02 27.84
C THR A 87 24.98 -12.63 26.37
N ARG A 88 25.67 -13.43 25.57
CA ARG A 88 25.79 -13.18 24.13
C ARG A 88 24.43 -13.31 23.43
N ALA A 89 23.63 -14.32 23.78
CA ALA A 89 22.31 -14.53 23.20
C ALA A 89 21.34 -13.38 23.54
N VAL A 90 21.34 -12.90 24.78
CA VAL A 90 20.57 -11.73 25.21
C VAL A 90 21.00 -10.50 24.44
N GLN A 91 22.31 -10.23 24.34
CA GLN A 91 22.82 -9.09 23.58
C GLN A 91 22.35 -9.12 22.12
N VAL A 92 22.49 -10.26 21.43
CA VAL A 92 22.04 -10.41 20.04
C VAL A 92 20.54 -10.21 19.92
N THR A 93 19.77 -10.69 20.91
CA THR A 93 18.32 -10.53 20.93
C THR A 93 17.91 -9.08 21.14
N CYS A 94 18.53 -8.36 22.09
CA CYS A 94 18.24 -6.95 22.31
C CYS A 94 18.52 -6.09 21.07
N ILE A 95 19.63 -6.35 20.37
CA ILE A 95 19.95 -5.68 19.10
C ILE A 95 18.89 -6.00 18.04
N ALA A 96 18.45 -7.26 17.95
CA ALA A 96 17.43 -7.66 16.99
C ALA A 96 16.05 -7.04 17.29
N GLU A 97 15.68 -6.92 18.57
CA GLU A 97 14.44 -6.26 19.01
C GLU A 97 14.44 -4.78 18.66
N GLU A 98 15.53 -4.07 18.97
CA GLU A 98 15.69 -2.65 18.60
C GLU A 98 15.56 -2.48 17.08
N ARG A 99 16.26 -3.31 16.29
CA ARG A 99 16.15 -3.26 14.82
C ARG A 99 14.78 -3.66 14.30
N ALA A 100 14.09 -4.59 14.95
CA ALA A 100 12.74 -4.98 14.57
C ALA A 100 11.75 -3.83 14.77
N ARG A 101 11.85 -3.11 15.90
CA ARG A 101 11.06 -1.90 16.18
C ARG A 101 11.37 -0.79 15.19
N GLY A 102 12.65 -0.54 14.91
CA GLY A 102 13.08 0.43 13.90
C GLY A 102 12.53 0.11 12.52
N LEU A 103 12.59 -1.16 12.09
CA LEU A 103 12.14 -1.60 10.77
C LEU A 103 10.64 -1.91 10.68
N LEU A 104 9.88 -1.78 11.77
CA LEU A 104 8.47 -2.18 11.89
C LEU A 104 8.21 -3.62 11.38
N CYS A 105 9.09 -4.55 11.76
CA CYS A 105 9.01 -5.95 11.34
C CYS A 105 9.18 -6.92 12.51
N SER A 106 9.08 -8.23 12.25
CA SER A 106 9.31 -9.24 13.29
C SER A 106 10.79 -9.37 13.65
N VAL A 107 11.08 -9.76 14.90
CA VAL A 107 12.44 -10.01 15.40
C VAL A 107 13.18 -11.07 14.59
N HIS A 108 12.47 -12.12 14.15
CA HIS A 108 13.04 -13.15 13.30
C HIS A 108 13.47 -12.60 11.93
N GLN A 109 12.70 -11.67 11.38
CA GLN A 109 13.04 -11.00 10.12
C GLN A 109 14.24 -10.07 10.29
N ALA A 110 14.25 -9.26 11.36
CA ALA A 110 15.33 -8.30 11.66
C ALA A 110 16.71 -8.97 11.83
N ARG A 111 16.76 -10.24 12.24
CA ARG A 111 18.02 -11.01 12.36
C ARG A 111 18.66 -11.39 11.02
N ARG A 112 17.95 -11.30 9.89
CA ARG A 112 18.51 -11.76 8.61
C ARG A 112 19.42 -10.70 8.00
N PRO A 113 20.62 -11.08 7.50
CA PRO A 113 21.59 -10.12 6.93
C PRO A 113 21.00 -9.23 5.83
N ARG A 114 20.07 -9.74 5.03
CA ARG A 114 19.43 -8.96 3.95
C ARG A 114 18.66 -7.73 4.43
N TYR A 115 18.23 -7.69 5.70
CA TYR A 115 17.51 -6.54 6.26
C TYR A 115 18.40 -5.56 7.00
N SER A 116 19.69 -5.88 7.20
CA SER A 116 20.60 -4.97 7.92
C SER A 116 20.94 -3.70 7.13
N VAL A 117 20.75 -3.72 5.82
CA VAL A 117 21.04 -2.61 4.90
C VAL A 117 19.97 -1.50 4.97
N PHE A 118 18.77 -1.81 5.45
CA PHE A 118 17.69 -0.82 5.52
C PHE A 118 17.85 0.11 6.72
N HIS A 119 17.45 1.36 6.51
CA HIS A 119 17.25 2.34 7.56
C HIS A 119 15.95 2.06 8.31
N ASP A 120 15.85 2.62 9.51
CA ASP A 120 14.62 2.54 10.30
C ASP A 120 13.47 3.22 9.55
N ALA A 121 12.26 2.73 9.79
CA ALA A 121 11.05 3.21 9.15
C ALA A 121 10.65 4.56 9.74
N GLU A 122 10.67 5.59 8.89
CA GLU A 122 10.21 6.94 9.21
C GLU A 122 8.89 7.23 8.51
N ARG A 123 8.04 8.05 9.13
CA ARG A 123 6.83 8.55 8.46
C ARG A 123 7.20 9.60 7.43
N PHE A 124 6.41 9.68 6.37
CA PHE A 124 6.58 10.70 5.33
C PHE A 124 6.49 12.13 5.86
N SER A 125 5.71 12.36 6.92
CA SER A 125 5.52 13.66 7.56
C SER A 125 6.69 14.11 8.41
N ASP A 126 7.53 13.18 8.89
CA ASP A 126 8.54 13.46 9.92
C ASP A 126 9.85 13.95 9.30
N ARG A 127 9.90 14.07 7.96
CA ARG A 127 11.08 14.48 7.20
C ARG A 127 11.10 15.99 6.96
N GLU A 128 12.27 16.58 7.13
CA GLU A 128 12.52 18.00 6.81
C GLU A 128 12.60 18.26 5.30
N ASN A 129 13.01 17.27 4.50
CA ASN A 129 13.17 17.41 3.05
C ASN A 129 11.86 17.12 2.30
N ALA A 130 11.60 17.89 1.23
CA ALA A 130 10.44 17.68 0.38
C ALA A 130 10.50 16.30 -0.31
N LEU A 131 9.34 15.65 -0.45
CA LEU A 131 9.21 14.30 -1.04
C LEU A 131 9.84 14.17 -2.43
N ILE A 132 9.76 15.23 -3.24
CA ILE A 132 10.30 15.29 -4.60
C ILE A 132 11.84 15.19 -4.65
N ASP A 133 12.51 15.55 -3.57
CA ASP A 133 13.97 15.57 -3.48
C ASP A 133 14.54 14.21 -3.03
N TYR A 134 13.71 13.35 -2.43
CA TYR A 134 14.15 12.08 -1.84
C TYR A 134 14.44 10.99 -2.88
N HIS A 135 13.56 10.82 -3.86
CA HIS A 135 13.69 9.75 -4.85
C HIS A 135 13.16 10.20 -6.22
N PRO A 136 13.85 9.87 -7.32
CA PRO A 136 13.45 10.30 -8.67
C PRO A 136 12.03 9.86 -9.04
N ALA A 137 11.51 8.76 -8.52
CA ALA A 137 10.13 8.31 -8.75
C ALA A 137 9.05 9.26 -8.21
N PHE A 138 9.39 10.18 -7.28
CA PHE A 138 8.47 11.17 -6.76
C PHE A 138 8.55 12.52 -7.50
N ARG A 139 9.45 12.66 -8.47
CA ARG A 139 9.53 13.87 -9.29
C ARG A 139 8.42 13.84 -10.33
N VAL A 140 7.50 14.78 -10.23
CA VAL A 140 6.47 15.01 -11.24
C VAL A 140 7.04 16.02 -12.23
N GLN A 141 6.90 15.77 -13.54
CA GLN A 141 7.20 16.80 -14.53
C GLN A 141 6.23 17.97 -14.31
N PRO A 142 6.72 19.22 -14.28
CA PRO A 142 5.83 20.37 -14.24
C PRO A 142 4.81 20.25 -15.37
N PHE A 143 3.53 20.39 -15.04
CA PHE A 143 2.49 20.50 -16.06
C PHE A 143 2.66 21.86 -16.73
N ASP A 144 3.17 21.90 -17.95
CA ASP A 144 3.26 23.12 -18.75
C ASP A 144 1.83 23.62 -19.01
N ARG A 145 1.46 24.71 -18.31
CA ARG A 145 0.10 25.30 -18.34
C ARG A 145 -0.08 26.29 -19.50
N ASP A 146 0.95 26.53 -20.30
CA ASP A 146 0.97 27.57 -21.33
C ASP A 146 0.85 27.00 -22.76
N GLU A 147 -0.29 26.43 -23.12
CA GLU A 147 -0.67 26.24 -24.54
C GLU A 147 -2.08 26.79 -24.82
N PRO A 148 -2.22 28.10 -25.11
CA PRO A 148 -3.51 28.70 -25.49
C PRO A 148 -4.09 28.14 -26.79
N GLU A 149 -3.26 27.52 -27.66
CA GLU A 149 -3.72 26.88 -28.90
C GLU A 149 -4.54 25.60 -28.65
N GLN A 150 -4.25 24.86 -27.57
CA GLN A 150 -4.98 23.64 -27.22
C GLN A 150 -6.41 23.94 -26.72
N SER A 151 -6.61 25.04 -25.99
CA SER A 151 -7.95 25.42 -25.50
C SER A 151 -8.94 25.67 -26.63
N GLY A 152 -8.53 26.36 -27.70
CA GLY A 152 -9.40 26.61 -28.85
C GLY A 152 -9.73 25.34 -29.64
N ALA A 153 -8.77 24.42 -29.76
CA ALA A 153 -8.98 23.12 -30.40
C ALA A 153 -9.96 22.23 -29.61
N VAL A 154 -9.89 22.25 -28.27
CA VAL A 154 -10.81 21.50 -27.41
C VAL A 154 -12.23 22.06 -27.50
N GLU A 155 -12.40 23.38 -27.46
CA GLU A 155 -13.70 24.02 -27.60
C GLU A 155 -14.34 23.71 -28.97
N SER A 156 -13.56 23.81 -30.06
CA SER A 156 -14.02 23.43 -31.40
C SER A 156 -14.42 21.96 -31.49
N ALA A 157 -13.62 21.04 -30.93
CA ALA A 157 -13.92 19.61 -30.93
C ALA A 157 -15.17 19.28 -30.10
N MET A 158 -15.42 20.02 -29.02
CA MET A 158 -16.64 19.89 -28.23
C MET A 158 -17.87 20.35 -29.02
N GLU A 159 -17.80 21.53 -29.66
CA GLU A 159 -18.92 22.03 -30.47
C GLU A 159 -19.19 21.15 -31.70
N ASP A 160 -18.16 20.61 -32.36
CA ASP A 160 -18.31 19.65 -33.47
C ASP A 160 -18.95 18.33 -33.00
N ALA A 161 -18.56 17.84 -31.82
CA ALA A 161 -19.21 16.67 -31.23
C ALA A 161 -20.68 16.96 -30.93
N ILE A 162 -21.01 18.09 -30.32
CA ILE A 162 -22.41 18.50 -30.05
C ILE A 162 -23.20 18.58 -31.36
N ALA A 163 -22.63 19.21 -32.38
CA ALA A 163 -23.24 19.32 -33.70
C ALA A 163 -23.51 17.96 -34.32
N LEU A 164 -22.59 16.99 -34.22
CA LEU A 164 -22.79 15.63 -34.71
C LEU A 164 -24.02 14.96 -34.06
N PHE A 165 -24.13 14.99 -32.74
CA PHE A 165 -25.27 14.39 -32.03
C PHE A 165 -26.59 15.08 -32.44
N ALA A 166 -26.59 16.40 -32.53
CA ALA A 166 -27.77 17.18 -32.94
C ALA A 166 -28.20 16.86 -34.39
N LEU A 167 -27.24 16.75 -35.33
CA LEU A 167 -27.49 16.38 -36.73
C LEU A 167 -28.05 14.96 -36.87
N VAL A 168 -27.67 14.05 -35.98
CA VAL A 168 -28.20 12.67 -35.92
C VAL A 168 -29.60 12.61 -35.28
N GLY A 169 -30.08 13.72 -34.73
CA GLY A 169 -31.44 13.85 -34.18
C GLY A 169 -31.53 13.72 -32.66
N TRP A 170 -30.43 13.79 -31.93
CA TRP A 170 -30.46 13.89 -30.48
C TRP A 170 -31.00 15.28 -30.06
N PRO A 171 -31.77 15.38 -28.95
CA PRO A 171 -32.20 16.68 -28.44
C PRO A 171 -30.99 17.57 -28.15
N ALA A 172 -30.99 18.81 -28.65
CA ALA A 172 -29.84 19.72 -28.57
C ALA A 172 -29.35 19.94 -27.13
N ASP A 173 -30.28 20.15 -26.19
CA ASP A 173 -29.96 20.34 -24.77
C ASP A 173 -29.28 19.10 -24.17
N THR A 174 -29.78 17.90 -24.52
CA THR A 174 -29.23 16.62 -24.05
C THR A 174 -27.86 16.34 -24.66
N ALA A 175 -27.67 16.64 -25.95
CA ALA A 175 -26.40 16.49 -26.64
C ALA A 175 -25.34 17.40 -26.01
N ARG A 176 -25.66 18.69 -25.84
CA ARG A 176 -24.78 19.68 -25.21
C ARG A 176 -24.42 19.29 -23.77
N ALA A 177 -25.42 19.12 -22.91
CA ALA A 177 -25.18 18.78 -21.51
C ALA A 177 -24.45 17.44 -21.34
N GLY A 178 -24.74 16.45 -22.20
CA GLY A 178 -24.07 15.16 -22.19
C GLY A 178 -22.60 15.25 -22.58
N VAL A 179 -22.28 15.93 -23.69
CA VAL A 179 -20.90 16.12 -24.16
C VAL A 179 -20.09 16.93 -23.15
N GLU A 180 -20.62 18.07 -22.68
CA GLU A 180 -19.95 18.90 -21.67
C GLU A 180 -19.68 18.12 -20.38
N TYR A 181 -20.65 17.35 -19.89
CA TYR A 181 -20.47 16.54 -18.70
C TYR A 181 -19.40 15.46 -18.88
N VAL A 182 -19.38 14.78 -20.03
CA VAL A 182 -18.35 13.78 -20.35
C VAL A 182 -16.97 14.42 -20.40
N CYS A 183 -16.82 15.58 -21.05
CA CYS A 183 -15.56 16.32 -21.11
C CYS A 183 -15.09 16.78 -19.72
N ALA A 184 -15.99 17.29 -18.89
CA ALA A 184 -15.67 17.69 -17.52
C ALA A 184 -15.18 16.51 -16.68
N ARG A 185 -15.84 15.35 -16.78
CA ARG A 185 -15.39 14.12 -16.09
C ARG A 185 -14.11 13.54 -16.67
N LEU A 186 -13.86 13.72 -17.96
CA LEU A 186 -12.61 13.32 -18.59
C LEU A 186 -11.44 14.17 -18.10
N ALA A 187 -11.65 15.48 -17.89
CA ALA A 187 -10.63 16.39 -17.37
C ALA A 187 -10.20 16.05 -15.92
N ASP A 188 -11.13 15.52 -15.11
CA ASP A 188 -10.86 15.11 -13.73
C ASP A 188 -10.26 13.69 -13.61
N ALA A 189 -10.25 12.91 -14.70
CA ALA A 189 -9.88 11.49 -14.67
C ALA A 189 -8.39 11.25 -14.92
N SER A 190 -7.84 10.21 -14.29
CA SER A 190 -6.44 9.80 -14.49
C SER A 190 -6.15 9.16 -15.85
N SER A 191 -7.19 8.70 -16.56
CA SER A 191 -7.09 8.15 -17.92
C SER A 191 -8.46 8.04 -18.60
N ARG A 192 -8.48 7.98 -19.94
CA ARG A 192 -9.70 7.80 -20.74
C ARG A 192 -10.47 6.51 -20.39
N PRO A 193 -9.84 5.32 -20.20
CA PRO A 193 -10.56 4.12 -19.77
C PRO A 193 -11.15 4.24 -18.35
N ALA A 194 -10.44 4.92 -17.44
CA ALA A 194 -10.96 5.19 -16.10
C ALA A 194 -12.19 6.10 -16.14
N ALA A 195 -12.15 7.17 -16.95
CA ALA A 195 -13.30 8.05 -17.17
C ALA A 195 -14.50 7.28 -17.73
N PHE A 196 -14.29 6.42 -18.73
CA PHE A 196 -15.35 5.59 -19.31
C PHE A 196 -16.01 4.69 -18.26
N GLU A 197 -15.22 4.01 -17.42
CA GLU A 197 -15.71 3.11 -16.38
C GLU A 197 -16.42 3.84 -15.23
N GLN A 198 -16.01 5.07 -14.92
CA GLN A 198 -16.71 5.93 -13.95
C GLN A 198 -18.05 6.40 -14.52
N LEU A 199 -18.05 7.01 -15.70
CA LEU A 199 -19.24 7.53 -16.38
C LEU A 199 -20.27 6.42 -16.66
N ARG A 200 -19.84 5.22 -17.03
CA ARG A 200 -20.72 4.07 -17.27
C ARG A 200 -21.49 3.65 -16.01
N ARG A 201 -20.93 3.85 -14.81
CA ARG A 201 -21.53 3.52 -13.52
C ARG A 201 -22.34 4.68 -12.92
N ASP A 202 -22.25 5.88 -13.50
CA ASP A 202 -22.91 7.07 -12.98
C ASP A 202 -24.41 7.09 -13.34
N HIS A 203 -25.23 6.58 -12.42
CA HIS A 203 -26.68 6.60 -12.58
C HIS A 203 -27.28 8.01 -12.39
N ALA A 204 -26.63 8.86 -11.60
CA ALA A 204 -27.14 10.20 -11.29
C ALA A 204 -27.07 11.10 -12.53
N ALA A 205 -25.93 11.09 -13.23
CA ALA A 205 -25.77 11.82 -14.49
C ALA A 205 -26.80 11.40 -15.54
N ARG A 206 -27.05 10.09 -15.63
CA ARG A 206 -28.04 9.55 -16.58
C ARG A 206 -29.47 10.00 -16.27
N ALA A 207 -29.83 10.05 -14.99
CA ALA A 207 -31.13 10.54 -14.56
C ALA A 207 -31.29 12.05 -14.82
N LEU A 208 -30.23 12.83 -14.63
CA LEU A 208 -30.22 14.27 -14.88
C LEU A 208 -30.40 14.62 -16.36
N LEU A 209 -29.79 13.83 -17.25
CA LEU A 209 -29.90 14.01 -18.70
C LEU A 209 -31.19 13.45 -19.32
N ASP A 210 -32.01 12.74 -18.53
CA ASP A 210 -33.22 12.03 -18.96
C ASP A 210 -33.01 11.09 -20.17
N VAL A 211 -31.89 10.34 -20.16
CA VAL A 211 -31.54 9.40 -21.24
C VAL A 211 -31.59 7.94 -20.78
N THR A 212 -31.86 7.04 -21.71
CA THR A 212 -31.84 5.59 -21.45
C THR A 212 -30.41 5.08 -21.23
N GLN A 213 -30.27 3.90 -20.64
CA GLN A 213 -28.96 3.25 -20.46
C GLN A 213 -28.24 2.97 -21.78
N THR A 214 -28.99 2.61 -22.82
CA THR A 214 -28.44 2.31 -24.14
C THR A 214 -27.96 3.57 -24.84
N ALA A 215 -28.75 4.65 -24.78
CA ALA A 215 -28.35 5.99 -25.22
C ALA A 215 -27.09 6.47 -24.52
N TRP A 216 -27.06 6.43 -23.19
CA TRP A 216 -25.87 6.85 -22.43
C TRP A 216 -24.61 6.08 -22.82
N ARG A 217 -24.70 4.74 -22.95
CA ARG A 217 -23.56 3.93 -23.38
C ARG A 217 -23.15 4.19 -24.83
N ALA A 218 -24.09 4.46 -25.72
CA ALA A 218 -23.79 4.83 -27.10
C ALA A 218 -23.03 6.16 -27.15
N MET A 219 -23.50 7.18 -26.41
CA MET A 219 -22.80 8.46 -26.29
C MET A 219 -21.36 8.28 -25.77
N LEU A 220 -21.17 7.52 -24.69
CA LEU A 220 -19.84 7.26 -24.14
C LEU A 220 -18.92 6.53 -25.12
N ARG A 221 -19.43 5.51 -25.83
CA ARG A 221 -18.63 4.76 -26.81
C ARG A 221 -18.29 5.60 -28.03
N THR A 222 -19.19 6.46 -28.47
CA THR A 222 -18.94 7.36 -29.59
C THR A 222 -17.90 8.42 -29.21
N LEU A 223 -18.06 9.08 -28.05
CA LEU A 223 -17.16 10.14 -27.59
C LEU A 223 -15.76 9.62 -27.24
N LEU A 224 -15.69 8.58 -26.41
CA LEU A 224 -14.43 8.10 -25.83
C LEU A 224 -13.82 6.89 -26.56
N GLY A 225 -14.58 6.24 -27.45
CA GLY A 225 -14.15 5.04 -28.15
C GLY A 225 -14.31 3.76 -27.33
N SER A 226 -13.92 2.63 -27.93
CA SER A 226 -13.87 1.33 -27.25
C SER A 226 -12.75 1.29 -26.19
N PRO A 227 -13.02 0.82 -24.96
CA PRO A 227 -12.00 0.64 -23.92
C PRO A 227 -11.11 -0.60 -24.15
N ASP A 228 -11.36 -1.36 -25.23
CA ASP A 228 -10.58 -2.54 -25.58
C ASP A 228 -9.15 -2.16 -26.03
N PRO A 229 -8.09 -2.60 -25.33
CA PRO A 229 -6.70 -2.29 -25.68
C PRO A 229 -6.32 -2.72 -27.10
N THR A 230 -6.96 -3.77 -27.63
CA THR A 230 -6.67 -4.26 -28.99
C THR A 230 -7.19 -3.32 -30.09
N GLN A 231 -8.11 -2.42 -29.75
CA GLN A 231 -8.75 -1.49 -30.68
C GLN A 231 -8.22 -0.06 -30.55
N GLU A 232 -7.31 0.21 -29.62
CA GLU A 232 -6.83 1.55 -29.25
C GLU A 232 -6.36 2.40 -30.45
N HIS A 233 -5.74 1.74 -31.44
CA HIS A 233 -5.20 2.39 -32.64
C HIS A 233 -6.17 2.42 -33.83
N THR A 234 -7.41 1.97 -33.65
CA THR A 234 -8.45 1.95 -34.68
C THR A 234 -9.39 3.15 -34.55
N ALA A 235 -10.10 3.52 -35.62
CA ALA A 235 -11.12 4.56 -35.58
C ALA A 235 -12.20 4.30 -34.48
N THR A 236 -12.50 3.03 -34.22
CA THR A 236 -13.47 2.61 -33.18
C THR A 236 -12.92 2.74 -31.75
N GLY A 237 -11.61 2.56 -31.54
CA GLY A 237 -10.99 2.72 -30.22
C GLY A 237 -10.57 4.16 -29.89
N ARG A 238 -10.43 5.04 -30.89
CA ARG A 238 -10.05 6.44 -30.66
C ARG A 238 -11.19 7.30 -30.09
N GLY A 239 -12.44 7.04 -30.49
CA GLY A 239 -13.56 7.91 -30.15
C GLY A 239 -13.53 9.22 -30.95
N ILE A 240 -14.68 9.88 -31.09
CA ILE A 240 -14.77 11.09 -31.94
C ILE A 240 -14.01 12.28 -31.35
N LEU A 241 -13.90 12.40 -30.02
CA LEU A 241 -13.19 13.53 -29.40
C LEU A 241 -11.70 13.53 -29.78
N LEU A 242 -11.05 12.37 -29.72
CA LEU A 242 -9.66 12.24 -30.15
C LEU A 242 -9.50 12.42 -31.66
N ARG A 243 -10.48 11.95 -32.45
CA ARG A 243 -10.46 12.11 -33.91
C ARG A 243 -10.54 13.58 -34.34
N LEU A 244 -11.44 14.35 -33.73
CA LEU A 244 -11.58 15.79 -33.94
C LEU A 244 -10.31 16.54 -33.53
N LEU A 245 -9.72 16.21 -32.37
CA LEU A 245 -8.47 16.82 -31.91
C LEU A 245 -7.26 16.50 -32.81
N VAL A 246 -7.26 15.35 -33.48
CA VAL A 246 -6.22 14.97 -34.46
C VAL A 246 -6.48 15.60 -35.84
N GLY A 247 -7.58 16.37 -36.00
CA GLY A 247 -7.89 17.15 -37.20
C GLY A 247 -8.85 16.48 -38.18
N GLU A 248 -9.55 15.42 -37.77
CA GLU A 248 -10.64 14.87 -38.58
C GLU A 248 -11.84 15.84 -38.58
N SER A 249 -12.43 16.10 -39.74
CA SER A 249 -13.55 17.03 -39.85
C SER A 249 -14.89 16.40 -39.44
N LEU A 250 -15.84 17.24 -39.01
CA LEU A 250 -17.22 16.82 -38.77
C LEU A 250 -17.85 16.14 -40.00
N GLU A 251 -17.55 16.63 -41.21
CA GLU A 251 -18.03 16.02 -42.45
C GLU A 251 -17.54 14.57 -42.62
N SER A 252 -16.28 14.28 -42.28
CA SER A 252 -15.75 12.90 -42.29
C SER A 252 -16.50 12.01 -41.29
N LEU A 253 -16.78 12.52 -40.09
CA LEU A 253 -17.55 11.78 -39.07
C LEU A 253 -18.98 11.49 -39.50
N LEU A 254 -19.61 12.40 -40.25
CA LEU A 254 -20.95 12.20 -40.82
C LEU A 254 -20.97 11.16 -41.94
N HIS A 255 -19.82 10.79 -42.51
CA HIS A 255 -19.71 9.69 -43.49
C HIS A 255 -19.27 8.36 -42.84
N ASP A 256 -19.04 8.34 -41.52
CA ASP A 256 -18.70 7.12 -40.79
C ASP A 256 -19.96 6.35 -40.40
N ASP A 257 -20.32 5.38 -41.23
CA ASP A 257 -21.50 4.52 -41.04
C ASP A 257 -21.57 3.87 -39.65
N ARG A 258 -20.43 3.57 -39.02
CA ARG A 258 -20.41 2.92 -37.70
C ARG A 258 -20.78 3.90 -36.59
N VAL A 259 -20.27 5.13 -36.68
CA VAL A 259 -20.61 6.21 -35.76
C VAL A 259 -22.08 6.56 -35.91
N LEU A 260 -22.56 6.73 -37.14
CA LEU A 260 -23.96 7.02 -37.41
C LEU A 260 -24.89 5.90 -36.94
N ALA A 261 -24.61 4.64 -37.27
CA ALA A 261 -25.44 3.51 -36.85
C ALA A 261 -25.57 3.44 -35.32
N CYS A 262 -24.45 3.58 -34.60
CA CYS A 262 -24.43 3.58 -33.13
C CYS A 262 -25.34 4.69 -32.55
N LEU A 263 -25.28 5.90 -33.10
CA LEU A 263 -26.04 7.05 -32.61
C LEU A 263 -27.52 6.99 -33.02
N LEU A 264 -27.82 6.60 -34.27
CA LEU A 264 -29.19 6.51 -34.81
C LEU A 264 -30.02 5.45 -34.09
N GLU A 265 -29.43 4.29 -33.78
CA GLU A 265 -30.10 3.22 -33.03
C GLU A 265 -30.45 3.62 -31.59
N ASN A 266 -29.78 4.65 -31.07
CA ASN A 266 -29.81 5.02 -29.66
C ASN A 266 -30.29 6.45 -29.40
N VAL A 267 -30.94 7.10 -30.38
CA VAL A 267 -31.52 8.44 -30.22
C VAL A 267 -32.51 8.43 -29.04
N PRO A 268 -32.33 9.30 -28.02
CA PRO A 268 -33.26 9.43 -26.91
C PRO A 268 -34.62 9.88 -27.43
N ARG A 269 -35.64 9.03 -27.28
CA ARG A 269 -37.02 9.44 -27.55
C ARG A 269 -37.51 10.22 -26.33
N ARG A 270 -37.98 11.46 -26.53
CA ARG A 270 -38.71 12.18 -25.48
C ARG A 270 -39.86 11.29 -25.02
N ARG A 271 -39.92 10.97 -23.72
CA ARG A 271 -41.15 10.42 -23.14
C ARG A 271 -42.24 11.51 -23.29
N PRO A 272 -43.44 11.15 -23.76
CA PRO A 272 -44.56 12.07 -23.81
C PRO A 272 -44.96 12.56 -22.43
#